data_AF-Q9XVB0-F1
#
_entry.id   AF-Q9XVB0-F1
#
_cell.length_a   1.000
_cell.length_b   1.000
_cell.length_c   1.000
_cell.angle_alpha   90.00
_cell.angle_beta   90.00
_cell.angle_gamma   90.00
#
_symmetry.space_group_name_H-M   'P 1'
#
loop_
_entity.id
_entity.type
_entity.pdbx_description
1 polymer ?
#
loop_
_entity_poly.entity_id
_entity_poly.type
_entity_poly.pdbx_seq_one_letter_code
_entity_poly.pdbx_strand_id
1 'polypeptide(L)'
;MLLLQLSILMLLISLTACQTSDAPCQDDPLADCHAYAGLCSNPMYTSFLDKYCPKTCGLCPDSTTLVPPTANPNCVDTNVHCKSWAKQGYCTSCFLDCAEKIQNCAKSCGFCNPEACLNCKQREKLPSNNFRN
;
A
#
# COMPACT_ATOMS: atom_id res chain seq x y z
N MET A 1 19.77 55.31 -25.83
CA MET A 1 19.69 54.80 -24.44
C MET A 1 18.30 54.24 -24.11
N LEU A 2 17.21 54.95 -24.39
CA LEU A 2 15.84 54.48 -24.10
C LEU A 2 15.44 53.16 -24.80
N LEU A 3 15.87 52.96 -26.06
CA LEU A 3 15.64 51.72 -26.80
C LEU A 3 16.34 50.48 -26.20
N LEU A 4 17.46 50.67 -25.50
CA LEU A 4 18.19 49.59 -24.82
C LEU A 4 17.49 49.14 -23.53
N GLN A 5 16.78 50.07 -22.86
CA GLN A 5 15.99 49.74 -21.67
C GLN A 5 14.74 48.94 -22.05
N LEU A 6 14.12 49.22 -23.21
CA LEU A 6 12.98 48.47 -23.74
C LEU A 6 13.32 47.01 -24.05
N SER A 7 14.50 46.72 -24.61
CA SER A 7 14.91 45.34 -24.90
C SER A 7 15.27 44.54 -23.63
N ILE A 8 15.88 45.18 -22.62
CA ILE A 8 16.15 44.54 -21.33
C ILE A 8 14.82 44.21 -20.63
N LEU A 9 13.83 45.11 -20.65
CA LEU A 9 12.53 44.88 -20.03
C LEU A 9 11.81 43.65 -20.61
N MET A 10 11.91 43.41 -21.92
CA MET A 10 11.32 42.23 -22.56
C MET A 10 12.03 40.91 -22.18
N LEU A 11 13.34 40.93 -21.90
CA LEU A 11 14.07 39.73 -21.49
C LEU A 11 13.69 39.27 -20.07
N LEU A 12 13.34 40.21 -19.19
CA LEU A 12 12.97 39.93 -17.80
C LEU A 12 11.59 39.24 -17.69
N ILE A 13 10.69 39.48 -18.65
CA ILE A 13 9.33 38.92 -18.61
C ILE A 13 9.37 37.39 -18.82
N SER A 14 10.36 36.86 -19.53
CA SER A 14 10.47 35.43 -19.83
C SER A 14 10.90 34.56 -18.64
N LEU A 15 11.51 35.12 -17.59
CA LEU A 15 12.00 34.32 -16.44
C LEU A 15 10.93 34.00 -15.40
N THR A 16 9.76 34.64 -15.44
CA THR A 16 8.82 34.60 -14.31
C THR A 16 7.53 33.88 -14.69
N ALA A 17 7.64 32.60 -14.99
CA ALA A 17 6.53 31.68 -14.83
C ALA A 17 7.06 30.40 -14.16
N CYS A 18 7.31 30.51 -12.84
CA CYS A 18 7.20 29.31 -12.00
C CYS A 18 5.72 28.95 -12.04
N GLN A 19 5.37 28.04 -12.94
CA GLN A 19 4.01 27.59 -13.12
C GLN A 19 3.62 26.87 -11.83
N THR A 20 2.91 27.57 -10.95
CA THR A 20 2.17 26.95 -9.85
C THR A 20 0.99 26.22 -10.47
N SER A 21 1.25 25.08 -11.12
CA SER A 21 0.18 24.14 -11.38
C SER A 21 -0.17 23.54 -10.03
N ASP A 22 -1.33 23.90 -9.49
CA ASP A 22 -2.03 23.03 -8.53
C ASP A 22 -2.27 21.71 -9.27
N ALA A 23 -1.29 20.81 -9.19
CA ALA A 23 -1.44 19.50 -9.79
C ALA A 23 -2.63 18.82 -9.11
N PRO A 24 -3.55 18.23 -9.88
CA PRO A 24 -4.69 17.55 -9.30
C PRO A 24 -4.17 16.46 -8.35
N CYS A 25 -4.77 16.34 -7.17
CA CYS A 25 -4.44 15.26 -6.27
C CYS A 25 -4.89 13.93 -6.89
N GLN A 26 -3.93 13.16 -7.36
CA GLN A 26 -4.15 11.93 -8.12
C GLN A 26 -3.08 10.90 -7.77
N ASP A 27 -3.37 9.64 -8.05
CA ASP A 27 -2.39 8.58 -7.97
C ASP A 27 -1.41 8.66 -9.16
N ASP A 28 -0.15 8.31 -8.91
CA ASP A 28 0.88 8.19 -9.93
C ASP A 28 0.55 7.01 -10.85
N PRO A 29 0.42 7.21 -12.18
CA PRO A 29 0.07 6.15 -13.12
C PRO A 29 1.12 5.03 -13.23
N LEU A 30 2.35 5.26 -12.77
CA LEU A 30 3.42 4.26 -12.71
C LEU A 30 3.42 3.49 -11.39
N ALA A 31 2.71 3.98 -10.36
CA ALA A 31 2.54 3.27 -9.10
C ALA A 31 1.31 2.35 -9.17
N ASP A 32 1.48 1.08 -8.78
CA ASP A 32 0.39 0.09 -8.75
C ASP A 32 -0.52 0.28 -7.52
N CYS A 33 -1.11 1.46 -7.35
CA CYS A 33 -1.84 1.84 -6.14
C CYS A 33 -2.98 0.87 -5.78
N HIS A 34 -3.65 0.28 -6.77
CA HIS A 34 -4.67 -0.74 -6.55
C HIS A 34 -4.12 -1.96 -5.80
N ALA A 35 -2.92 -2.42 -6.12
CA ALA A 35 -2.27 -3.53 -5.41
C ALA A 35 -1.94 -3.18 -3.95
N TYR A 36 -1.64 -1.91 -3.66
CA TYR A 36 -1.25 -1.44 -2.33
C TYR A 36 -2.37 -0.76 -1.54
N ALA A 37 -3.61 -0.70 -2.03
CA ALA A 37 -4.69 0.05 -1.38
C ALA A 37 -4.96 -0.38 0.08
N GLY A 38 -4.75 -1.66 0.40
CA GLY A 38 -4.89 -2.18 1.78
C GLY A 38 -3.73 -1.82 2.72
N LEU A 39 -2.69 -1.15 2.22
CA LEU A 39 -1.42 -0.89 2.91
C LEU A 39 -1.22 0.59 3.28
N CYS A 40 -2.21 1.45 3.05
CA CYS A 40 -2.11 2.89 3.34
C CYS A 40 -1.72 3.18 4.81
N SER A 41 -2.22 2.39 5.75
CA SER A 41 -1.88 2.52 7.19
C SER A 41 -0.70 1.66 7.62
N ASN A 42 -0.03 0.94 6.70
CA ASN A 42 1.11 0.11 7.03
C ASN A 42 2.40 0.97 7.05
N PRO A 43 3.11 1.09 8.18
CA PRO A 43 4.31 1.93 8.30
C PRO A 43 5.41 1.65 7.26
N MET A 44 5.47 0.43 6.73
CA MET A 44 6.43 0.05 5.69
C MET A 44 6.11 0.67 4.32
N TYR A 45 4.84 0.94 4.04
CA TYR A 45 4.36 1.45 2.75
C TYR A 45 3.83 2.88 2.80
N THR A 46 3.45 3.39 3.97
CA THR A 46 2.86 4.73 4.13
C THR A 46 3.69 5.80 3.42
N SER A 47 5.01 5.87 3.60
CA SER A 47 5.85 6.88 2.91
C SER A 47 5.79 6.81 1.38
N PHE A 48 5.63 5.61 0.81
CA PHE A 48 5.47 5.43 -0.63
C PHE A 48 4.06 5.80 -1.06
N LEU A 49 3.04 5.29 -0.36
CA LEU A 49 1.64 5.47 -0.73
C LEU A 49 1.15 6.90 -0.50
N ASP A 50 1.65 7.58 0.51
CA ASP A 50 1.31 8.99 0.75
C ASP A 50 1.80 9.88 -0.40
N LYS A 51 2.96 9.52 -0.96
CA LYS A 51 3.59 10.29 -2.03
C LYS A 51 3.02 9.96 -3.41
N TYR A 52 2.80 8.68 -3.70
CA TYR A 52 2.48 8.20 -5.05
C TYR A 52 1.03 7.73 -5.20
N CYS A 53 0.32 7.48 -4.10
CA CYS A 53 -1.05 6.98 -4.10
C CYS A 53 -1.99 7.81 -3.19
N PRO A 54 -1.92 9.16 -3.20
CA PRO A 54 -2.69 9.97 -2.26
C PRO A 54 -4.20 9.86 -2.47
N LYS A 55 -4.67 9.59 -3.70
CA LYS A 55 -6.09 9.42 -3.98
C LYS A 55 -6.57 8.05 -3.50
N THR A 56 -5.82 7.00 -3.81
CA THR A 56 -6.11 5.63 -3.33
C THR A 56 -6.12 5.57 -1.80
N CYS A 57 -5.21 6.28 -1.13
CA CYS A 57 -5.15 6.35 0.33
C CYS A 57 -6.06 7.42 0.96
N GLY A 58 -6.86 8.13 0.16
CA GLY A 58 -7.82 9.12 0.65
C GLY A 58 -7.21 10.37 1.29
N LEU A 59 -5.96 10.69 0.92
CA LEU A 59 -5.22 11.87 1.37
C LEU A 59 -5.56 13.13 0.55
N CYS A 60 -6.29 12.98 -0.56
CA CYS A 60 -6.76 14.12 -1.33
C CYS A 60 -7.87 14.89 -0.61
N PRO A 61 -7.89 16.24 -0.67
CA PRO A 61 -8.88 17.07 0.01
C PRO A 61 -10.32 16.80 -0.44
N ASP A 62 -10.52 16.40 -1.71
CA ASP A 62 -11.83 16.04 -2.26
C ASP A 62 -12.18 14.56 -2.07
N SER A 63 -11.41 13.79 -1.30
CA SER A 63 -11.69 12.37 -1.08
C SER A 63 -12.94 12.21 -0.22
N THR A 64 -14.10 12.17 -0.88
CA THR A 64 -15.39 11.84 -0.24
C THR A 64 -15.40 10.38 0.25
N THR A 65 -14.48 9.57 -0.27
CA THR A 65 -14.21 8.23 0.21
C THR A 65 -13.22 8.32 1.36
N LEU A 66 -13.72 8.61 2.57
CA LEU A 66 -13.10 8.05 3.76
C LEU A 66 -13.15 6.54 3.54
N VAL A 67 -12.05 5.91 3.12
CA VAL A 67 -12.00 4.45 3.13
C VAL A 67 -12.30 4.07 4.57
N PRO A 68 -13.41 3.38 4.86
CA PRO A 68 -13.77 3.07 6.23
C PRO A 68 -12.62 2.28 6.85
N PRO A 69 -12.27 2.55 8.13
CA PRO A 69 -11.22 1.80 8.82
C PRO A 69 -11.50 0.31 8.65
N THR A 70 -10.55 -0.38 8.04
CA THR A 70 -10.70 -1.74 7.52
C THR A 70 -11.13 -2.70 8.62
N ALA A 71 -12.05 -3.61 8.27
CA ALA A 71 -12.45 -4.72 9.12
C ALA A 71 -11.21 -5.48 9.61
N ASN A 72 -10.86 -5.30 10.89
CA ASN A 72 -9.67 -5.79 11.57
C ASN A 72 -8.32 -5.26 10.97
N PRO A 73 -7.64 -4.28 11.62
CA PRO A 73 -6.34 -3.79 11.18
C PRO A 73 -5.24 -4.88 11.20
N ASN A 74 -5.45 -5.99 11.92
CA ASN A 74 -4.53 -7.13 11.95
C ASN A 74 -4.79 -8.15 10.82
N CYS A 75 -5.85 -7.94 10.02
CA CYS A 75 -6.24 -8.81 8.90
C CYS A 75 -5.82 -8.20 7.56
N VAL A 76 -4.52 -7.97 7.40
CA VAL A 76 -3.95 -7.39 6.18
C VAL A 76 -2.83 -8.27 5.65
N ASP A 77 -2.68 -8.28 4.33
CA ASP A 77 -1.45 -8.75 3.71
C ASP A 77 -0.47 -7.58 3.73
N THR A 78 0.59 -7.68 4.52
CA THR A 78 1.64 -6.67 4.57
C THR A 78 2.66 -6.83 3.44
N ASN A 79 2.63 -7.93 2.69
CA ASN A 79 3.52 -8.16 1.56
C ASN A 79 2.74 -8.29 0.24
N VAL A 80 3.19 -7.59 -0.80
CA VAL A 80 2.59 -7.66 -2.14
C VAL A 80 2.59 -9.04 -2.77
N HIS A 81 3.51 -9.90 -2.33
CA HIS A 81 3.66 -11.24 -2.87
C HIS A 81 2.71 -12.26 -2.23
N CYS A 82 1.92 -11.88 -1.21
CA CYS A 82 1.04 -12.81 -0.50
C CYS A 82 0.12 -13.62 -1.40
N LYS A 83 -0.43 -13.01 -2.45
CA LYS A 83 -1.24 -13.71 -3.46
C LYS A 83 -0.47 -14.82 -4.19
N SER A 84 0.81 -14.59 -4.50
CA SER A 84 1.67 -15.58 -5.14
C SER A 84 2.15 -16.61 -4.11
N TRP A 85 2.68 -16.16 -2.99
CA TRP A 85 3.19 -16.99 -1.91
C TRP A 85 2.13 -17.96 -1.38
N ALA A 86 0.89 -17.51 -1.16
CA ALA A 86 -0.21 -18.39 -0.74
C ALA A 86 -0.44 -19.54 -1.73
N LYS A 87 -0.42 -19.26 -3.04
CA LYS A 87 -0.52 -20.28 -4.10
C LYS A 87 0.68 -21.23 -4.12
N GLN A 88 1.86 -20.75 -3.73
CA GLN A 88 3.10 -21.53 -3.66
C GLN A 88 3.30 -22.25 -2.30
N GLY A 89 2.26 -22.32 -1.46
CA GLY A 89 2.30 -23.08 -0.20
C GLY A 89 2.91 -22.33 0.99
N TYR A 90 3.08 -21.02 0.91
CA TYR A 90 3.60 -20.20 2.01
C TYR A 90 2.80 -20.38 3.31
N CYS A 91 1.47 -20.31 3.21
CA CYS A 91 0.56 -20.40 4.36
C CYS A 91 0.68 -21.73 5.11
N THR A 92 1.09 -22.80 4.43
CA THR A 92 1.22 -24.15 4.98
C THR A 92 2.68 -24.58 5.18
N SER A 93 3.66 -23.74 4.84
CA SER A 93 5.08 -24.04 4.95
C SER A 93 5.51 -24.35 6.39
N CYS A 94 6.47 -25.23 6.58
CA CYS A 94 7.01 -25.56 7.92
C CYS A 94 8.26 -24.76 8.30
N PHE A 95 8.79 -23.97 7.37
CA PHE A 95 10.00 -23.19 7.56
C PHE A 95 9.75 -21.87 8.32
N LEU A 96 8.51 -21.41 8.37
CA LEU A 96 8.12 -20.17 9.04
C LEU A 96 7.10 -20.44 10.14
N ASP A 97 7.24 -19.72 11.24
CA ASP A 97 6.26 -19.77 12.31
C ASP A 97 5.04 -18.89 11.98
N CYS A 98 3.95 -19.11 12.69
CA CYS A 98 2.69 -18.41 12.51
C CYS A 98 2.81 -16.91 12.72
N ALA A 99 3.67 -16.48 13.62
CA ALA A 99 3.96 -15.06 13.80
C ALA A 99 4.38 -14.42 12.48
N GLU A 100 5.30 -15.05 11.73
CA GLU A 100 5.78 -14.54 10.44
C GLU A 100 4.73 -14.65 9.34
N LYS A 101 4.00 -15.77 9.30
CA LYS A 101 2.94 -15.97 8.30
C LYS A 101 1.78 -15.00 8.47
N ILE A 102 1.35 -14.76 9.71
CA ILE A 102 0.32 -13.79 10.07
C ILE A 102 0.84 -12.39 9.73
N GLN A 103 2.05 -12.05 10.18
CA GLN A 103 2.63 -10.74 9.93
C GLN A 103 2.66 -10.40 8.43
N ASN A 104 3.03 -11.35 7.57
CA ASN A 104 3.12 -11.09 6.13
C ASN A 104 1.78 -11.18 5.42
N CYS A 105 1.04 -12.27 5.62
CA CYS A 105 -0.05 -12.66 4.73
C CYS A 105 -1.33 -13.09 5.47
N ALA A 106 -1.68 -12.41 6.57
CA ALA A 106 -2.85 -12.76 7.38
C ALA A 106 -4.12 -12.91 6.54
N LYS A 107 -4.36 -12.02 5.57
CA LYS A 107 -5.57 -12.05 4.75
C LYS A 107 -5.52 -13.16 3.70
N SER A 108 -4.46 -13.22 2.91
CA SER A 108 -4.26 -14.21 1.85
C SER A 108 -4.20 -15.64 2.39
N CYS A 109 -3.72 -15.83 3.62
CA CYS A 109 -3.68 -17.13 4.27
C CYS A 109 -4.90 -17.44 5.15
N GLY A 110 -5.83 -16.51 5.32
CA GLY A 110 -7.00 -16.70 6.20
C GLY A 110 -6.69 -16.71 7.69
N PHE A 111 -5.56 -16.13 8.12
CA PHE A 111 -5.11 -16.05 9.51
C PHE A 111 -5.55 -14.77 10.24
N CYS A 112 -6.64 -14.16 9.80
CA CYS A 112 -7.23 -12.99 10.44
C CYS A 112 -7.76 -13.28 11.86
N ASN A 113 -8.09 -14.55 12.14
CA ASN A 113 -8.08 -15.09 13.49
C ASN A 113 -6.70 -15.71 13.77
N PRO A 114 -5.94 -15.29 14.79
CA PRO A 114 -4.65 -15.88 15.12
C PRO A 114 -4.70 -17.40 15.35
N GLU A 115 -5.82 -17.93 15.85
CA GLU A 115 -6.00 -19.38 16.06
C GLU A 115 -6.10 -20.19 14.76
N ALA A 116 -6.35 -19.53 13.62
CA ALA A 116 -6.45 -20.20 12.32
C ALA A 116 -5.07 -20.59 11.75
N CYS A 117 -3.98 -19.99 12.25
CA CYS A 117 -2.64 -20.38 11.85
C CYS A 117 -2.09 -21.48 12.75
N LEU A 118 -1.42 -22.48 12.15
CA LEU A 118 -0.73 -23.52 12.90
C LEU A 118 0.72 -23.70 12.45
N ASN A 119 1.61 -23.73 13.44
CA ASN A 119 2.99 -24.17 13.26
C ASN A 119 3.01 -25.67 12.98
N CYS A 120 4.00 -26.16 12.24
CA CYS A 120 4.02 -27.58 11.87
C CYS A 120 4.10 -28.51 13.08
N LYS A 121 4.82 -28.13 14.14
CA LYS A 121 4.84 -28.86 15.43
C LYS A 121 3.46 -28.97 16.08
N GLN A 122 2.53 -28.07 15.77
CA GLN A 122 1.14 -28.11 16.25
C GLN A 122 0.24 -28.92 15.32
N ARG A 123 0.53 -28.95 14.01
CA ARG A 123 -0.29 -29.68 13.01
C ARG A 123 -0.20 -31.19 13.15
N GLU A 124 0.92 -31.74 13.61
CA GLU A 124 1.05 -33.17 13.90
C GLU A 124 0.13 -33.65 15.04
N LYS A 125 -0.29 -32.74 15.91
CA LYS A 125 -1.11 -33.04 17.09
C LYS A 125 -2.62 -32.95 16.84
N LEU A 126 -3.03 -32.44 15.69
CA LEU A 126 -4.40 -32.11 15.38
C LEU A 126 -4.91 -32.99 14.22
N PRO A 127 -6.11 -33.59 14.33
CA PRO A 127 -6.67 -34.40 13.26
C PRO A 127 -6.88 -33.57 11.98
N SER A 128 -6.42 -34.09 10.84
CA SER A 128 -6.38 -33.41 9.53
C SER A 128 -7.70 -32.82 9.03
N ASN A 129 -8.83 -33.22 9.62
CA ASN A 129 -10.17 -32.75 9.23
C ASN A 129 -10.49 -31.32 9.68
N ASN A 130 -9.64 -30.69 10.50
CA ASN A 130 -9.88 -29.36 11.06
C ASN A 130 -9.26 -28.20 10.25
N PHE A 131 -8.68 -28.47 9.08
CA PHE A 131 -7.89 -27.49 8.31
C PHE A 131 -8.50 -27.08 6.97
N ARG A 132 -9.78 -27.41 6.71
CA ARG A 132 -10.51 -26.87 5.56
C ARG A 132 -11.31 -25.65 6.01
N ASN A 133 -10.85 -24.45 5.63
CA ASN A 133 -11.72 -23.33 5.34
C ASN A 133 -11.28 -22.71 4.02
#